data_AF-A0A831TM37-F1
#
_entry.id   AF-A0A831TM37-F1
#
_cell.length_a   1.000
_cell.length_b   1.000
_cell.length_c   1.000
_cell.angle_alpha   90.00
_cell.angle_beta   90.00
_cell.angle_gamma   90.00
#
_symmetry.space_group_name_H-M   'P 1'
#
loop_
_entity.id
_entity.type
_entity.pdbx_description
1 polymer ?
#
loop_
_entity_poly.entity_id
_entity_poly.type
_entity_poly.pdbx_seq_one_letter_code
_entity_poly.pdbx_strand_id
1 'polypeptide(L)' 'MTEYQNPIIHADYSDPDVIRVGEDFYMVSSSFAMSPCLPVLHSNNLVHWTIIRLV' A
#
# COMPACT_ATOMS: atom_id res chain seq x y z
N MET A 1 -12.84 8.44 19.08
CA MET A 1 -12.19 8.82 17.79
C MET A 1 -11.30 7.66 17.42
N THR A 2 -11.38 7.16 16.19
CA THR A 2 -10.36 6.24 15.66
C THR A 2 -9.13 7.09 15.36
N GLU A 3 -8.21 7.11 16.31
CA GLU A 3 -6.93 7.80 16.18
C GLU A 3 -5.98 6.92 15.36
N TYR A 4 -5.22 7.53 14.46
CA TYR A 4 -4.13 6.87 13.73
C TYR A 4 -2.86 7.70 13.91
N GLN A 5 -1.70 7.07 13.78
CA GLN A 5 -0.42 7.72 13.93
C GLN A 5 0.39 7.61 12.64
N ASN A 6 0.98 8.73 12.21
CA ASN A 6 1.96 8.72 11.14
C ASN A 6 3.35 8.27 11.65
N PRO A 7 4.14 7.59 10.80
CA PRO A 7 3.79 7.12 9.46
C PRO A 7 2.85 5.91 9.50
N ILE A 8 1.85 5.87 8.61
CA ILE A 8 0.88 4.75 8.53
C ILE A 8 1.53 3.42 8.12
N ILE A 9 2.64 3.49 7.38
CA ILE A 9 3.49 2.37 7.05
C ILE A 9 4.93 2.81 7.27
N HIS A 10 5.64 2.17 8.19
CA HIS A 10 7.06 2.43 8.45
C HIS A 10 7.92 1.44 7.67
N ALA A 11 7.88 1.53 6.34
CA ALA A 11 8.60 0.64 5.41
C ALA A 11 8.98 1.39 4.12
N ASP A 12 9.80 0.74 3.28
CA ASP A 12 10.28 1.29 2.02
C ASP A 12 9.28 1.02 0.87
N TYR A 13 8.28 1.90 0.76
CA TYR A 13 7.36 1.93 -0.38
C TYR A 13 7.51 3.27 -1.11
N SER A 14 8.45 3.30 -2.05
CA SER A 14 8.70 4.47 -2.90
C SER A 14 7.61 4.67 -3.95
N ASP A 15 7.33 5.93 -4.31
CA ASP A 15 6.33 6.33 -5.31
C ASP A 15 4.94 5.67 -5.13
N PRO A 16 4.30 5.78 -3.95
CA PRO A 16 2.99 5.16 -3.74
C PRO A 16 1.92 5.82 -4.62
N ASP A 17 1.22 5.03 -5.43
CA ASP A 17 0.02 5.43 -6.17
C ASP A 17 -1.19 4.65 -5.67
N VAL A 18 -2.29 5.35 -5.36
CA VAL A 18 -3.43 4.80 -4.62
C VAL A 18 -4.74 5.06 -5.37
N ILE A 19 -5.53 4.00 -5.56
CA ILE A 19 -6.89 4.07 -6.10
C ILE A 19 -7.92 3.47 -5.14
N ARG A 20 -9.19 3.87 -5.30
CA ARG A 20 -10.34 3.26 -4.60
C ARG A 20 -11.22 2.51 -5.59
N VAL A 21 -11.67 1.31 -5.23
CA VAL A 21 -12.67 0.52 -5.96
C VAL A 21 -13.71 0.02 -4.96
N GLY A 22 -14.94 0.51 -5.05
CA GLY A 22 -15.97 0.18 -4.05
C GLY A 22 -15.60 0.71 -2.66
N GLU A 23 -15.51 -0.16 -1.66
CA GLU A 23 -15.09 0.18 -0.29
C GLU A 23 -13.60 -0.09 -0.03
N ASP A 24 -12.88 -0.54 -1.05
CA ASP A 24 -11.49 -0.98 -0.94
C ASP A 24 -10.53 0.02 -1.58
N PHE A 25 -9.33 0.10 -1.01
CA PHE A 25 -8.21 0.88 -1.50
C PHE A 25 -7.07 -0.04 -1.92
N TYR A 26 -6.43 0.31 -3.02
CA TYR A 26 -5.28 -0.41 -3.55
C TYR A 26 -4.12 0.56 -3.75
N MET A 27 -2.92 0.13 -3.38
CA MET A 27 -1.68 0.89 -3.55
C MET A 27 -0.68 0.07 -4.35
N VAL A 28 0.00 0.72 -5.29
CA VAL A 28 1.22 0.19 -5.91
C VAL A 28 2.42 1.05 -5.51
N SER A 29 3.62 0.46 -5.55
CA SER A 29 4.87 1.15 -5.22
C SER A 29 6.01 0.65 -6.10
N SER A 30 6.99 1.52 -6.36
CA SER A 30 8.20 1.21 -7.11
C SER A 30 9.07 0.18 -6.37
N SER A 31 9.50 -0.88 -7.07
CA SER A 31 10.41 -1.92 -6.54
C SER A 31 11.80 -1.92 -7.18
N PHE A 32 12.05 -0.98 -8.10
CA PHE A 32 13.29 -0.88 -8.88
C PHE A 32 13.73 -2.25 -9.45
N ALA A 33 14.93 -2.71 -9.12
CA ALA A 33 15.52 -3.96 -9.61
C ALA A 33 15.16 -5.21 -8.76
N MET A 34 14.28 -5.09 -7.76
CA MET A 34 13.88 -6.23 -6.92
C MET A 34 12.90 -7.14 -7.66
N SER A 35 13.12 -8.46 -7.62
CA SER A 35 12.24 -9.47 -8.22
C SER A 35 11.83 -10.50 -7.15
N PRO A 36 10.55 -10.87 -7.01
CA PRO A 36 9.37 -10.35 -7.75
C PRO A 36 9.10 -8.86 -7.49
N CYS A 37 8.58 -8.14 -8.49
CA CYS A 37 8.52 -6.68 -8.53
C CYS A 37 7.13 -6.14 -8.08
N LEU A 38 6.98 -4.81 -8.06
CA LEU A 38 5.69 -4.08 -8.03
C LEU A 38 4.67 -4.62 -7.01
N PRO A 39 4.85 -4.35 -5.70
CA PRO A 39 3.89 -4.74 -4.69
C PRO A 39 2.53 -4.09 -4.91
N VAL A 40 1.47 -4.89 -4.77
CA VAL A 40 0.08 -4.43 -4.68
C VAL A 40 -0.37 -4.61 -3.23
N LEU A 41 -0.69 -3.49 -2.58
CA LEU A 41 -1.23 -3.47 -1.23
C LEU A 41 -2.73 -3.18 -1.25
N HIS A 42 -3.45 -3.70 -0.26
CA HIS A 42 -4.87 -3.49 -0.05
C HIS A 42 -5.15 -2.91 1.34
N SER A 43 -6.17 -2.05 1.44
CA SER A 43 -6.70 -1.50 2.68
C SER A 43 -8.19 -1.21 2.56
N ASN A 44 -8.91 -1.22 3.68
CA ASN A 44 -10.30 -0.72 3.77
C ASN A 44 -10.41 0.62 4.51
N ASN A 45 -9.30 1.16 5.02
CA ASN A 45 -9.31 2.33 5.91
C ASN A 45 -8.15 3.30 5.69
N LEU A 46 -7.35 3.13 4.64
CA LEU A 46 -6.16 3.93 4.29
C LEU A 46 -5.03 3.91 5.32
N VAL A 47 -5.17 3.23 6.46
CA VAL A 47 -4.18 3.20 7.55
C VAL A 47 -3.48 1.84 7.61
N HIS A 48 -4.26 0.76 7.57
CA HIS A 48 -3.72 -0.60 7.66
C HIS A 48 -3.65 -1.21 6.27
N TRP A 49 -2.45 -1.57 5.84
CA TRP A 49 -2.17 -2.07 4.49
C TRP A 49 -1.58 -3.47 4.53
N THR A 50 -2.01 -4.34 3.61
CA THR A 50 -1.49 -5.70 3.47
C THR A 50 -1.08 -5.96 2.02
N ILE A 51 0.09 -6.54 1.79
CA ILE A 51 0.51 -6.99 0.45
C ILE A 51 -0.40 -8.15 0.04
N ILE A 52 -1.11 -8.00 -1.08
CA ILE A 52 -1.97 -9.05 -1.65
C ILE A 52 -1.36 -9.70 -2.90
N ARG A 53 -0.38 -9.05 -3.53
CA ARG A 53 0.29 -9.56 -4.72
C ARG A 53 1.64 -8.88 -4.94
N LEU A 54 2.57 -9.61 -5.55
CA LEU A 54 3.75 -9.07 -6.21
C LEU A 54 3.60 -9.37 -7.72
N VAL A 55 3.92 -8.40 -8.56
CA VAL A 55 4.03 -8.53 -10.02
C VAL A 55 5.57 -8.40 -10.25
#